data_AF-A0A0A2BQ39-F1
#
_entry.id   AF-A0A0A2BQ39-F1
#
_cell.length_a   1.000
_cell.length_b   1.000
_cell.length_c   1.000
_cell.angle_alpha   90.00
_cell.angle_beta   90.00
_cell.angle_gamma   90.00
#
_symmetry.space_group_name_H-M   'P 1'
#
loop_
_entity.id
_entity.type
_entity.pdbx_description
1 polymer ?
#
loop_
_entity_poly.entity_id
_entity_poly.type
_entity_poly.pdbx_seq_one_letter_code
_entity_poly.pdbx_strand_id
1 'polypeptide(L)'
;MILCANFIIKYSAVQIIASIYLLIIVLNKFTFTSDSQSDVTQDLNNSKTSFLRITLLLALTDLAFSIDSVTAAVAISDQLLLVITGAIIGVVALRFTADYFIRWLKIFINLENAGYLAVALVAIKLIAEVVFNDYKSFEYCFYCLLVIVFFWGFSQKNSIDDIS
;
A
#
# COMPACT_ATOMS: atom_id res chain seq x y z
N MET A 1 6.35 10.63 9.80
CA MET A 1 6.40 9.78 8.59
C MET A 1 7.69 9.99 7.82
N ILE A 2 8.03 11.15 7.25
CA ILE A 2 9.34 11.35 6.57
C ILE A 2 10.53 11.26 7.54
N LEU A 3 10.45 11.93 8.71
CA LEU A 3 11.50 11.83 9.74
C LEU A 3 11.58 10.42 10.34
N CYS A 4 10.42 9.78 10.53
CA CYS A 4 10.34 8.40 10.98
C CYS A 4 10.90 7.41 9.96
N ALA A 5 10.70 7.64 8.65
CA ALA A 5 11.24 6.80 7.59
C ALA A 5 12.77 6.80 7.62
N ASN A 6 13.41 7.96 7.82
CA ASN A 6 14.85 8.05 7.99
C ASN A 6 15.34 7.26 9.23
N PHE A 7 14.59 7.34 10.33
CA PHE A 7 14.88 6.54 11.53
C PHE A 7 14.70 5.03 11.31
N ILE A 8 13.64 4.62 10.60
CA ILE A 8 13.34 3.23 10.25
C ILE A 8 14.40 2.64 9.32
N ILE A 9 14.84 3.40 8.32
CA ILE A 9 15.89 2.97 7.38
C ILE A 9 17.22 2.79 8.13
N LYS A 10 17.53 3.65 9.11
CA LYS A 10 18.76 3.54 9.90
C LYS A 10 18.78 2.34 10.85
N TYR A 11 17.61 1.84 11.28
CA TYR A 11 17.50 0.71 12.21
C TYR A 11 17.06 -0.57 11.48
N SER A 12 18.02 -1.44 11.19
CA SER A 12 17.79 -2.76 10.56
C SER A 12 16.78 -3.63 11.32
N ALA A 13 16.67 -3.49 12.65
CA ALA A 13 15.68 -4.19 13.47
C ALA A 13 14.24 -3.91 13.01
N VAL A 14 13.93 -2.67 12.64
CA VAL A 14 12.57 -2.29 12.20
C VAL A 14 12.29 -2.87 10.81
N GLN A 15 13.29 -2.90 9.93
CA GLN A 15 13.18 -3.51 8.61
C GLN A 15 12.95 -5.03 8.71
N ILE A 16 13.64 -5.71 9.62
CA ILE A 16 13.45 -7.15 9.86
C ILE A 16 12.01 -7.42 10.29
N ILE A 17 11.50 -6.69 11.28
CA ILE A 17 10.12 -6.85 11.77
C ILE A 17 9.11 -6.58 10.65
N ALA A 18 9.32 -5.52 9.86
CA ALA A 18 8.46 -5.19 8.72
C ALA A 18 8.49 -6.31 7.66
N SER A 19 9.66 -6.82 7.31
CA SER A 19 9.80 -7.87 6.30
C SER A 19 9.11 -9.17 6.72
N ILE A 20 9.25 -9.58 7.99
CA ILE A 20 8.56 -10.73 8.57
C ILE A 20 7.05 -10.54 8.50
N TYR A 21 6.55 -9.37 8.88
CA TYR A 21 5.11 -9.07 8.83
C TYR A 21 4.55 -9.18 7.40
N LEU A 22 5.24 -8.61 6.41
CA LEU A 22 4.83 -8.70 5.01
C LEU A 22 4.87 -10.14 4.50
N LEU A 23 5.87 -10.92 4.89
CA LEU A 23 6.01 -12.31 4.49
C LEU A 23 4.87 -13.17 5.07
N ILE A 24 4.51 -12.97 6.34
CA ILE A 24 3.36 -13.64 6.96
C ILE A 24 2.07 -13.33 6.20
N ILE A 25 1.83 -12.07 5.84
CA ILE A 25 0.66 -11.64 5.07
C ILE A 25 0.58 -12.36 3.72
N VAL A 26 1.69 -12.46 3.00
CA VAL A 26 1.74 -13.13 1.70
C VAL A 26 1.56 -14.63 1.85
N LEU A 27 2.23 -15.26 2.82
CA LEU A 27 2.08 -16.71 3.04
C LEU A 27 0.66 -17.09 3.45
N ASN A 28 0.02 -16.28 4.28
CA ASN A 28 -1.38 -16.50 4.67
C ASN A 28 -2.30 -16.52 3.44
N LYS A 29 -2.07 -15.61 2.48
CA LYS A 29 -2.84 -15.56 1.22
C LYS A 29 -2.75 -16.85 0.40
N PHE A 30 -1.52 -17.33 0.21
CA PHE A 30 -1.25 -18.46 -0.68
C PHE A 30 -1.59 -19.82 -0.04
N THR A 31 -1.58 -19.89 1.30
CA THR A 31 -1.86 -21.13 2.04
C THR A 31 -3.35 -21.26 2.37
N PHE A 32 -4.03 -20.17 2.67
CA PHE A 32 -5.47 -20.13 2.90
C PHE A 32 -6.16 -19.62 1.64
N THR A 33 -6.36 -20.52 0.68
CA THR A 33 -7.26 -20.29 -0.44
C THR A 33 -8.64 -19.91 0.10
N SER A 34 -9.00 -18.65 -0.13
CA SER A 34 -10.36 -18.12 -0.25
C SER A 34 -11.07 -17.37 0.90
N ASP A 35 -10.48 -16.93 2.02
CA ASP A 35 -11.31 -16.04 2.89
C ASP A 35 -10.67 -15.00 3.83
N SER A 36 -9.35 -14.82 3.92
CA SER A 36 -8.81 -14.04 5.07
C SER A 36 -7.83 -12.92 4.72
N GLN A 37 -8.06 -12.22 3.61
CA GLN A 37 -7.32 -10.99 3.33
C GLN A 37 -8.17 -9.82 2.90
N SER A 38 -9.38 -9.84 3.43
CA SER A 38 -10.19 -8.65 3.67
C SER A 38 -10.45 -8.47 5.17
N ASP A 39 -9.67 -9.08 6.08
CA ASP A 39 -9.94 -9.07 7.54
C ASP A 39 -9.37 -7.88 8.32
N VAL A 40 -8.73 -6.91 7.65
CA VAL A 40 -8.71 -5.54 8.19
C VAL A 40 -10.06 -4.84 7.93
N THR A 41 -10.94 -5.44 7.10
CA THR A 41 -12.22 -4.88 6.63
C THR A 41 -13.45 -5.79 6.86
N GLN A 42 -13.31 -7.05 7.31
CA GLN A 42 -14.41 -8.04 7.31
C GLN A 42 -14.79 -8.64 8.67
N ASP A 43 -14.33 -8.08 9.79
CA ASP A 43 -14.82 -8.53 11.11
C ASP A 43 -16.05 -7.74 11.62
N LEU A 44 -16.90 -7.23 10.71
CA LEU A 44 -18.05 -6.39 11.07
C LEU A 44 -19.23 -6.63 10.14
N ASN A 45 -19.88 -7.77 10.33
CA ASN A 45 -21.10 -8.19 9.65
C ASN A 45 -22.35 -7.40 10.14
N ASN A 46 -22.24 -6.06 10.20
CA ASN A 46 -23.37 -5.15 10.39
C ASN A 46 -23.22 -4.00 9.40
N SER A 47 -24.02 -4.06 8.33
CA SER A 47 -23.79 -3.48 7.01
C SER A 47 -23.79 -1.95 6.91
N LYS A 48 -23.86 -1.23 8.05
CA LYS A 48 -23.74 0.25 8.10
C LYS A 48 -22.61 0.74 9.02
N THR A 49 -22.26 0.00 10.08
CA THR A 49 -21.19 0.38 10.99
C THR A 49 -19.80 0.06 10.44
N SER A 50 -19.67 -0.98 9.60
CA SER A 50 -18.39 -1.31 8.96
C SER A 50 -17.89 -0.22 8.00
N PHE A 51 -18.76 0.29 7.10
CA PHE A 51 -18.38 1.34 6.15
C PHE A 51 -17.99 2.66 6.82
N LEU A 52 -18.70 3.06 7.88
CA LEU A 52 -18.32 4.25 8.66
C LEU A 52 -17.02 4.04 9.40
N ARG A 53 -16.78 2.84 9.98
CA ARG A 53 -15.53 2.54 10.68
C ARG A 53 -14.33 2.51 9.73
N ILE A 54 -14.48 1.90 8.56
CA ILE A 54 -13.44 1.85 7.53
C ILE A 54 -13.13 3.25 7.00
N THR A 55 -14.18 4.04 6.67
CA THR A 55 -14.00 5.43 6.20
C THR A 55 -13.38 6.32 7.27
N LEU A 56 -13.78 6.16 8.54
CA LEU A 56 -13.19 6.87 9.67
C LEU A 56 -11.72 6.50 9.87
N LEU A 57 -11.39 5.21 9.79
CA LEU A 57 -10.02 4.72 9.93
C LEU A 57 -9.13 5.23 8.79
N LEU A 58 -9.61 5.20 7.55
CA LEU A 58 -8.91 5.76 6.39
C LEU A 58 -8.71 7.28 6.53
N ALA A 59 -9.75 8.02 6.94
CA ALA A 59 -9.66 9.46 7.16
C ALA A 59 -8.67 9.82 8.29
N LEU A 60 -8.61 9.01 9.36
CA LEU A 60 -7.64 9.19 10.44
C LEU A 60 -6.22 8.90 9.97
N THR A 61 -6.01 7.86 9.17
CA THR A 61 -4.69 7.55 8.58
C THR A 61 -4.23 8.66 7.62
N ASP A 62 -5.12 9.16 6.76
CA ASP A 62 -4.82 10.25 5.83
C ASP A 62 -4.50 11.56 6.57
N LEU A 63 -5.20 11.84 7.68
CA LEU A 63 -4.94 12.99 8.54
C LEU A 63 -3.58 12.87 9.25
N ALA A 64 -3.25 11.69 9.78
CA ALA A 64 -1.95 11.44 10.41
C ALA A 64 -0.79 11.56 9.41
N PHE A 65 -0.98 11.11 8.17
CA PHE A 65 0.00 11.26 7.08
C PHE A 65 0.13 12.70 6.61
N SER A 66 -1.00 13.40 6.44
CA SER A 66 -1.05 14.80 6.03
C SER A 66 -0.34 15.71 7.02
N ILE A 67 -0.58 15.58 8.34
CA ILE A 67 0.06 16.41 9.37
C ILE A 67 1.59 16.34 9.31
N ASP A 68 2.14 15.15 9.14
CA ASP A 68 3.59 14.98 9.05
C ASP A 68 4.15 15.55 7.74
N SER A 69 3.48 15.30 6.61
CA SER A 69 3.89 15.85 5.31
C SER A 69 3.81 17.38 5.26
N VAL A 70 2.77 17.97 5.87
CA VAL A 70 2.57 19.42 6.01
C VAL A 70 3.63 20.00 6.92
N THR A 71 3.92 19.37 8.05
CA THR A 71 4.98 19.83 8.97
C THR A 71 6.34 19.81 8.28
N ALA A 72 6.65 18.77 7.51
CA ALA A 72 7.87 18.71 6.71
C ALA A 72 7.92 19.79 5.62
N ALA A 73 6.81 20.02 4.92
CA ALA A 73 6.72 21.05 3.88
C ALA A 73 6.81 22.47 4.45
N VAL A 74 6.19 22.76 5.60
CA VAL A 74 6.31 24.05 6.32
C VAL A 74 7.73 24.24 6.87
N ALA A 75 8.43 23.17 7.27
CA ALA A 75 9.82 23.27 7.69
C ALA A 75 10.80 23.61 6.54
N ILE A 76 10.37 23.44 5.28
CA ILE A 76 11.21 23.63 4.08
C ILE A 76 10.72 24.81 3.23
N SER A 77 9.48 25.27 3.40
CA SER A 77 8.82 26.28 2.57
C SER A 77 8.16 27.37 3.42
N ASP A 78 8.45 28.63 3.06
CA ASP A 78 7.80 29.80 3.67
C ASP A 78 6.35 30.02 3.18
N GLN A 79 5.87 29.22 2.23
CA GLN A 79 4.57 29.38 1.58
C GLN A 79 3.51 28.43 2.17
N LEU A 80 3.10 28.71 3.41
CA LEU A 80 2.12 27.90 4.16
C LEU A 80 0.80 27.68 3.41
N LEU A 81 0.34 28.66 2.62
CA LEU A 81 -0.89 28.54 1.83
C LEU A 81 -0.77 27.49 0.71
N LEU A 82 0.39 27.41 0.07
CA LEU A 82 0.68 26.40 -0.96
C LEU A 82 0.74 24.99 -0.35
N VAL A 83 1.28 24.88 0.87
CA VAL A 83 1.35 23.60 1.60
C VAL A 83 -0.05 23.11 2.01
N ILE A 84 -0.90 23.99 2.56
CA ILE A 84 -2.26 23.61 2.96
C ILE A 84 -3.09 23.18 1.75
N THR A 85 -3.03 23.95 0.65
CA THR A 85 -3.78 23.60 -0.57
C THR A 85 -3.30 22.28 -1.17
N GLY A 86 -1.99 22.04 -1.24
CA GLY A 86 -1.42 20.78 -1.70
C GLY A 86 -1.82 19.58 -0.82
N ALA A 87 -1.84 19.75 0.50
CA ALA A 87 -2.24 18.70 1.43
C ALA A 87 -3.73 18.31 1.29
N ILE A 88 -4.61 19.30 1.15
CA ILE A 88 -6.05 19.06 0.92
C ILE A 88 -6.25 18.34 -0.42
N ILE A 89 -5.60 18.81 -1.48
CA ILE A 89 -5.65 18.18 -2.81
C ILE A 89 -5.13 16.74 -2.75
N GLY A 90 -4.02 16.51 -2.03
CA GLY A 90 -3.42 15.19 -1.88
C GLY A 90 -4.35 14.18 -1.22
N VAL A 91 -4.98 14.54 -0.09
CA VAL A 91 -5.94 13.66 0.62
C VAL A 91 -7.15 13.36 -0.27
N VAL A 92 -7.70 14.38 -0.94
CA VAL A 92 -8.84 14.22 -1.84
C VAL A 92 -8.49 13.32 -3.04
N ALA A 93 -7.31 13.52 -3.64
CA ALA A 93 -6.84 12.72 -4.76
C ALA A 93 -6.60 11.26 -4.38
N LEU A 94 -6.02 10.98 -3.21
CA LEU A 94 -5.82 9.62 -2.70
C LEU A 94 -7.16 8.91 -2.54
N ARG A 95 -8.15 9.59 -1.96
CA ARG A 95 -9.49 9.03 -1.76
C ARG A 95 -10.15 8.64 -3.08
N PHE A 96 -10.15 9.54 -4.06
CA PHE A 96 -10.70 9.22 -5.38
C PHE A 96 -9.93 8.07 -6.04
N THR A 97 -8.61 8.08 -5.96
CA THR A 97 -7.77 7.03 -6.55
C THR A 97 -8.06 5.65 -5.93
N ALA A 98 -8.29 5.57 -4.62
CA ALA A 98 -8.67 4.33 -3.95
C ALA A 98 -10.01 3.79 -4.45
N ASP A 99 -11.03 4.64 -4.61
CA ASP A 99 -12.33 4.23 -5.14
C ASP A 99 -12.22 3.70 -6.58
N TYR A 100 -11.40 4.34 -7.43
CA TYR A 100 -11.11 3.84 -8.77
C TYR A 100 -10.34 2.52 -8.75
N PHE A 101 -9.35 2.40 -7.87
CA PHE A 101 -8.54 1.19 -7.72
C PHE A 101 -9.40 -0.01 -7.28
N ILE A 102 -10.33 0.18 -6.34
CA ILE A 102 -11.27 -0.86 -5.91
C ILE A 102 -12.16 -1.32 -7.08
N ARG A 103 -12.59 -0.40 -7.94
CA ARG A 103 -13.36 -0.77 -9.15
C ARG A 103 -12.50 -1.57 -10.13
N TRP A 104 -11.22 -1.25 -10.27
CA TRP A 104 -10.32 -2.02 -11.12
C TRP A 104 -10.06 -3.43 -10.58
N LEU A 105 -9.92 -3.61 -9.27
CA LEU A 105 -9.81 -4.94 -8.67
C LEU A 105 -11.00 -5.85 -9.01
N LYS A 106 -12.22 -5.29 -9.09
CA LYS A 106 -13.42 -6.06 -9.50
C LYS A 106 -13.41 -6.48 -10.97
N ILE A 107 -12.69 -5.73 -11.83
CA ILE A 107 -12.63 -5.97 -13.27
C ILE A 107 -11.45 -6.88 -13.61
N PHE A 108 -10.32 -6.72 -12.92
CA PHE A 108 -9.06 -7.41 -13.18
C PHE A 108 -8.70 -8.35 -12.03
N ILE A 109 -9.00 -9.64 -12.19
CA ILE A 109 -8.75 -10.66 -11.16
C ILE A 109 -7.26 -10.80 -10.81
N ASN A 110 -6.39 -10.62 -11.81
CA ASN A 110 -4.94 -10.71 -11.61
C ASN A 110 -4.37 -9.49 -10.90
N LEU A 111 -5.11 -8.38 -10.77
CA LEU A 111 -4.63 -7.17 -10.12
C LEU A 111 -4.50 -7.36 -8.60
N GLU A 112 -5.39 -8.16 -8.01
CA GLU A 112 -5.28 -8.58 -6.61
C GLU A 112 -4.02 -9.42 -6.38
N ASN A 113 -3.81 -10.44 -7.22
CA ASN A 113 -2.63 -11.31 -7.16
C ASN A 113 -1.33 -10.54 -7.41
N ALA A 114 -1.34 -9.57 -8.34
CA ALA A 114 -0.22 -8.67 -8.58
C ALA A 114 0.09 -7.80 -7.36
N GLY A 115 -0.94 -7.36 -6.62
CA GLY A 115 -0.76 -6.67 -5.34
C GLY A 115 -0.02 -7.53 -4.31
N TYR A 116 -0.44 -8.78 -4.12
CA TYR A 116 0.27 -9.70 -3.21
C TYR A 116 1.68 -10.04 -3.68
N LEU A 117 1.87 -10.22 -4.98
CA LEU A 117 3.19 -10.44 -5.55
C LEU A 117 4.09 -9.22 -5.33
N ALA A 118 3.58 -8.00 -5.51
CA ALA A 118 4.32 -6.78 -5.21
C ALA A 118 4.69 -6.68 -3.72
N VAL A 119 3.78 -7.01 -2.81
CA VAL A 119 4.06 -7.07 -1.36
C VAL A 119 5.14 -8.12 -1.05
N ALA A 120 5.09 -9.29 -1.70
CA ALA A 120 6.10 -10.33 -1.55
C ALA A 120 7.48 -9.84 -2.01
N LEU A 121 7.53 -9.15 -3.16
CA LEU A 121 8.77 -8.56 -3.66
C LEU A 121 9.32 -7.51 -2.69
N VAL A 122 8.47 -6.66 -2.09
CA VAL A 122 8.90 -5.68 -1.07
C VAL A 122 9.47 -6.39 0.16
N ALA A 123 8.84 -7.47 0.63
CA ALA A 123 9.34 -8.26 1.76
C ALA A 123 10.74 -8.82 1.47
N ILE A 124 10.94 -9.40 0.29
CA ILE A 124 12.25 -9.91 -0.18
C ILE A 124 13.26 -8.77 -0.27
N LYS A 125 12.86 -7.61 -0.81
CA LYS A 125 13.72 -6.42 -0.91
C LYS A 125 14.21 -5.95 0.45
N LEU A 126 13.33 -5.90 1.46
CA LEU A 126 13.72 -5.51 2.82
C LEU A 126 14.70 -6.51 3.45
N ILE A 127 14.51 -7.83 3.25
CA ILE A 127 15.46 -8.84 3.72
C ILE A 127 16.81 -8.69 3.00
N ALA A 128 16.77 -8.48 1.69
CA ALA A 128 17.97 -8.30 0.88
C ALA A 128 18.75 -7.04 1.31
N GLU A 129 18.07 -5.96 1.64
CA GLU A 129 18.69 -4.72 2.12
C GLU A 129 19.36 -4.89 3.49
N VAL A 130 18.73 -5.65 4.40
CA VAL A 130 19.32 -6.00 5.70
C VAL A 130 20.55 -6.91 5.56
N VAL A 131 20.51 -7.88 4.63
CA VAL A 131 21.55 -8.93 4.49
C VAL A 131 22.73 -8.47 3.62
N PHE A 132 22.47 -7.79 2.51
CA PHE A 132 23.48 -7.45 1.49
C PHE A 132 23.94 -6.00 1.51
N ASN A 133 23.56 -5.23 2.55
CA ASN A 133 23.96 -3.85 2.88
C ASN A 133 24.98 -3.23 1.90
N ASP A 134 24.47 -2.51 0.86
CA ASP A 134 25.15 -1.74 -0.23
C ASP A 134 24.94 -2.17 -1.72
N TYR A 135 24.07 -3.13 -2.06
CA TYR A 135 23.81 -3.46 -3.48
C TYR A 135 22.84 -2.50 -4.21
N LYS A 136 23.33 -1.31 -4.60
CA LYS A 136 22.57 -0.31 -5.40
C LYS A 136 22.03 -0.84 -6.73
N SER A 137 22.71 -1.80 -7.37
CA SER A 137 22.26 -2.35 -8.66
C SER A 137 20.95 -3.15 -8.56
N PHE A 138 20.61 -3.68 -7.37
CA PHE A 138 19.38 -4.45 -7.17
C PHE A 138 18.13 -3.56 -7.18
N GLU A 139 18.26 -2.27 -6.84
CA GLU A 139 17.12 -1.34 -6.74
C GLU A 139 16.42 -1.14 -8.09
N TYR A 140 17.17 -0.88 -9.15
CA TYR A 140 16.60 -0.71 -10.49
C TYR A 140 15.93 -1.99 -11.00
N CYS A 141 16.54 -3.14 -10.73
CA CYS A 141 15.96 -4.44 -11.08
C CYS A 141 14.63 -4.66 -10.35
N PHE A 142 14.59 -4.34 -9.05
CA PHE A 142 13.37 -4.39 -8.25
C PHE A 142 12.26 -3.51 -8.81
N TYR A 143 12.55 -2.25 -9.16
CA TYR A 143 11.55 -1.35 -9.74
C TYR A 143 11.03 -1.84 -11.09
N CYS A 144 11.92 -2.32 -11.97
CA CYS A 144 11.53 -2.93 -13.24
C CYS A 144 10.61 -4.15 -13.03
N LEU A 145 10.98 -5.02 -12.08
CA LEU A 145 10.18 -6.19 -11.74
C LEU A 145 8.79 -5.81 -11.22
N LEU A 146 8.71 -4.78 -10.36
CA LEU A 146 7.46 -4.27 -9.81
C LEU A 146 6.55 -3.74 -10.94
N VAL A 147 7.11 -2.99 -11.89
CA VAL A 147 6.36 -2.51 -13.07
C VAL A 147 5.86 -3.69 -13.91
N ILE A 148 6.69 -4.70 -14.17
CA ILE A 148 6.29 -5.89 -14.92
C ILE A 148 5.13 -6.62 -14.21
N VAL A 149 5.23 -6.84 -12.91
CA VAL A 149 4.17 -7.47 -12.10
C VAL A 149 2.89 -6.65 -12.14
N PHE A 150 2.99 -5.33 -12.02
CA PHE A 150 1.85 -4.44 -12.07
C PHE A 150 1.15 -4.50 -13.43
N PHE A 151 1.89 -4.41 -14.54
CA PHE A 151 1.34 -4.55 -15.89
C PHE A 151 0.72 -5.94 -16.11
N TRP A 152 1.34 -7.00 -15.60
CA TRP A 152 0.77 -8.35 -15.62
C TRP A 152 -0.55 -8.43 -14.84
N GLY A 153 -0.69 -7.68 -13.75
CA GLY A 153 -1.94 -7.55 -13.01
C GLY A 153 -3.13 -7.06 -13.85
N PHE A 154 -2.89 -6.22 -14.84
CA PHE A 154 -3.92 -5.74 -15.78
C PHE A 154 -4.20 -6.69 -16.96
N SER A 155 -3.48 -7.81 -17.06
CA SER A 155 -3.50 -8.67 -18.25
C SER A 155 -4.82 -9.42 -18.45
N GLN A 156 -5.50 -9.81 -17.36
CA GLN A 156 -6.72 -10.63 -17.44
C GLN A 156 -7.92 -9.92 -16.84
N LYS A 157 -8.95 -9.74 -17.68
CA LYS A 157 -10.27 -9.22 -17.27
C LYS A 157 -11.19 -10.38 -16.92
N ASN A 158 -12.07 -10.17 -15.96
CA ASN A 158 -13.14 -11.12 -15.66
C ASN A 158 -14.13 -11.14 -16.85
N SER A 159 -14.39 -12.31 -17.44
CA SER A 159 -15.45 -12.46 -18.45
C SER A 159 -16.82 -12.38 -17.77
N ILE A 160 -17.62 -11.40 -18.14
CA ILE A 160 -18.97 -11.15 -17.61
C ILE A 160 -19.98 -12.01 -18.40
N ASP A 161 -19.75 -13.33 -18.50
CA ASP A 161 -20.62 -14.22 -19.31
C ASP A 161 -21.48 -15.20 -18.46
N ASP A 162 -21.39 -15.18 -17.13
CA ASP A 162 -22.15 -16.10 -16.25
C ASP A 162 -23.34 -15.42 -15.50
N ILE A 163 -23.95 -14.36 -16.06
CA ILE A 163 -25.13 -13.71 -15.46
C ILE A 163 -26.22 -13.44 -16.52
N SER A 164 -26.41 -14.35 -17.47
CA SER A 164 -27.64 -14.37 -18.30
C SER A 164 -28.70 -15.27 -17.70
#